data_AF-A0A356FFG0-F1
#
_entry.id   AF-A0A356FFG0-F1
#
_cell.length_a   1.000
_cell.length_b   1.000
_cell.length_c   1.000
_cell.angle_alpha   90.00
_cell.angle_beta   90.00
_cell.angle_gamma   90.00
#
_symmetry.space_group_name_H-M   'P 1'
#
loop_
_entity.id
_entity.type
_entity.pdbx_description
1 polymer ?
#
loop_
_entity_poly.entity_id
_entity_poly.type
_entity_poly.pdbx_seq_one_letter_code
_entity_poly.pdbx_strand_id
1 'polypeptide(L)'
;MSQNDSSAAASGGPHSTGPDELRKRLIEIEEELAQIFYELVHKRRNSTGVDGKTPDNSALDLSLHLGNPEVKSAAAVASFLEAQLKRQAEEVADRSAVFPTGKVYCHWCRSFECPHSEPSTPRQAFAGYSPTGQPEWIELTSILLQRKDPRIDLLHSRNPATLTLVQSGRELANEQLPTYGKRSGVYRILGQMTVGYLSAGLDSRRAENHYALSLQAVQA
;
A
#
# COMPACT_ATOMS: atom_id res chain seq x y z
N MET A 1 82.95 -7.77 3.64
CA MET A 1 81.59 -7.64 3.07
C MET A 1 80.59 -7.85 4.20
N SER A 2 79.79 -6.81 4.48
CA SER A 2 78.51 -6.74 5.25
C SER A 2 78.53 -7.20 6.72
N GLN A 3 78.41 -6.39 7.80
CA GLN A 3 77.46 -5.30 8.18
C GLN A 3 75.98 -5.70 8.03
N ASN A 4 75.04 -5.44 8.94
CA ASN A 4 74.99 -5.20 10.38
C ASN A 4 73.49 -5.26 10.76
N ASP A 5 73.20 -5.39 12.05
CA ASP A 5 71.91 -5.55 12.72
C ASP A 5 70.77 -4.52 12.48
N SER A 6 69.55 -4.96 12.85
CA SER A 6 68.47 -4.24 13.57
C SER A 6 67.38 -3.42 12.85
N SER A 7 66.15 -3.94 12.99
CA SER A 7 64.93 -3.33 13.57
C SER A 7 64.33 -1.98 13.11
N ALA A 8 62.99 -2.03 13.06
CA ALA A 8 61.98 -0.96 13.20
C ALA A 8 61.67 -0.09 11.96
N ALA A 9 60.44 -0.16 11.46
CA ALA A 9 59.31 0.62 11.98
C ALA A 9 58.13 0.56 11.00
N ALA A 10 56.95 0.31 11.55
CA ALA A 10 55.70 0.56 10.87
C ALA A 10 55.58 2.05 10.51
N SER A 11 55.11 2.34 9.31
CA SER A 11 54.43 3.59 9.02
C SER A 11 53.36 3.32 7.96
N GLY A 12 52.26 2.72 8.43
CA GLY A 12 50.97 2.91 7.78
C GLY A 12 50.65 4.39 7.86
N GLY A 13 50.82 5.09 6.73
CA GLY A 13 50.49 6.50 6.63
C GLY A 13 48.98 6.70 6.85
N PRO A 14 48.56 7.75 7.57
CA PRO A 14 47.16 8.08 7.69
C PRO A 14 46.64 8.41 6.29
N HIS A 15 45.61 7.68 5.84
CA HIS A 15 44.88 8.02 4.62
C HIS A 15 44.30 9.44 4.82
N SER A 16 44.96 10.43 4.24
CA SER A 16 44.40 11.78 4.11
C SER A 16 43.34 11.73 3.03
N THR A 17 42.11 11.40 3.42
CA THR A 17 40.94 11.56 2.56
C THR A 17 40.71 13.05 2.38
N GLY A 18 41.14 13.59 1.23
CA GLY A 18 40.83 14.97 0.85
C GLY A 18 39.32 15.21 0.80
N PRO A 19 38.85 16.47 0.90
CA PRO A 19 37.43 16.81 0.88
C PRO A 19 36.69 16.29 -0.36
N ASP A 20 37.39 16.13 -1.49
CA ASP A 20 36.83 15.56 -2.71
C ASP A 20 36.62 14.03 -2.64
N GLU A 21 37.51 13.30 -1.95
CA GLU A 21 37.37 11.86 -1.76
C GLU A 21 36.24 11.54 -0.77
N LEU A 22 36.08 12.36 0.27
CA LEU A 22 34.95 12.26 1.20
C LEU A 22 33.63 12.54 0.49
N ARG A 23 33.57 13.58 -0.34
CA ARG A 23 32.37 13.89 -1.13
C ARG A 23 32.03 12.73 -2.07
N LYS A 24 33.02 12.20 -2.80
CA LYS A 24 32.82 11.06 -3.70
C LYS A 24 32.24 9.87 -2.95
N ARG A 25 32.79 9.55 -1.77
CA ARG A 25 32.31 8.43 -0.96
C ARG A 25 30.89 8.63 -0.42
N LEU A 26 30.50 9.87 -0.10
CA LEU A 26 29.12 10.18 0.30
C LEU A 26 28.13 9.98 -0.86
N ILE A 27 28.52 10.35 -2.09
CA ILE A 27 27.70 10.12 -3.29
C ILE A 27 27.50 8.62 -3.52
N GLU A 28 28.57 7.82 -3.42
CA GLU A 28 28.48 6.36 -3.55
C GLU A 28 27.52 5.74 -2.51
N ILE A 29 27.59 6.18 -1.25
CA ILE A 29 26.67 5.72 -0.19
C ILE A 29 25.22 6.11 -0.50
N GLU A 30 24.99 7.32 -1.01
CA GLU A 30 23.66 7.79 -1.41
C GLU A 30 23.09 6.96 -2.57
N GLU A 31 23.92 6.66 -3.58
CA GLU A 31 23.54 5.79 -4.70
C GLU A 31 23.22 4.36 -4.25
N GLU A 32 24.04 3.76 -3.37
CA GLU A 32 23.77 2.43 -2.81
C GLU A 32 22.47 2.39 -2.00
N LEU A 33 22.23 3.40 -1.16
CA LEU A 33 20.98 3.52 -0.40
C LEU A 33 19.77 3.69 -1.33
N ALA A 34 19.90 4.50 -2.37
CA ALA A 34 18.84 4.68 -3.36
C ALA A 34 18.54 3.36 -4.09
N GLN A 35 19.56 2.60 -4.46
CA GLN A 35 19.40 1.31 -5.13
C GLN A 35 18.65 0.31 -4.24
N ILE A 36 19.07 0.14 -2.98
CA ILE A 36 18.39 -0.72 -2.01
C ILE A 36 16.93 -0.26 -1.81
N PHE A 37 16.71 1.04 -1.67
CA PHE A 37 15.38 1.60 -1.49
C PHE A 37 14.45 1.28 -2.67
N TYR A 38 14.88 1.54 -3.90
CA TYR A 38 14.07 1.27 -5.08
C TYR A 38 13.88 -0.23 -5.34
N GLU A 39 14.85 -1.08 -5.01
CA GLU A 39 14.66 -2.54 -5.01
C GLU A 39 13.52 -2.97 -4.06
N LEU A 40 13.45 -2.39 -2.86
CA LEU A 40 12.36 -2.65 -1.92
C LEU A 40 11.00 -2.13 -2.44
N VAL A 41 10.97 -0.96 -3.08
CA VAL A 41 9.76 -0.41 -3.74
C VAL A 41 9.27 -1.37 -4.83
N HIS A 42 10.17 -1.83 -5.71
CA HIS A 42 9.84 -2.78 -6.78
C HIS A 42 9.35 -4.12 -6.23
N LYS A 43 10.04 -4.66 -5.23
CA LYS A 43 9.64 -5.91 -4.56
C LYS A 43 8.26 -5.80 -3.93
N ARG A 44 7.96 -4.66 -3.28
CA ARG A 44 6.63 -4.39 -2.73
C ARG A 44 5.56 -4.36 -3.82
N ARG A 45 5.77 -3.62 -4.91
CA ARG A 45 4.80 -3.56 -6.02
C ARG A 45 4.50 -4.91 -6.64
N ASN A 46 5.55 -5.70 -6.89
CA ASN A 46 5.40 -7.04 -7.42
C ASN A 46 4.60 -7.94 -6.47
N SER A 47 4.72 -7.74 -5.15
CA SER A 47 3.95 -8.49 -4.16
C SER A 47 2.50 -8.03 -4.01
N THR A 48 2.19 -6.77 -4.35
CA THR A 48 0.84 -6.22 -4.25
C THR A 48 0.04 -6.33 -5.55
N GLY A 49 0.70 -6.60 -6.68
CA GLY A 49 0.08 -6.71 -8.00
C GLY A 49 -0.43 -5.39 -8.56
N VAL A 50 0.14 -4.28 -8.11
CA VAL A 50 -0.34 -2.94 -8.45
C VAL A 50 0.67 -2.22 -9.31
N ASP A 51 0.25 -1.89 -10.53
CA ASP A 51 1.02 -1.01 -11.42
C ASP A 51 1.11 0.38 -10.80
N GLY A 52 2.23 1.06 -10.96
CA GLY A 52 2.42 2.40 -10.42
C GLY A 52 3.64 3.06 -11.02
N LYS A 53 3.66 4.39 -11.11
CA LYS A 53 4.86 5.10 -11.57
C LYS A 53 5.84 5.18 -10.40
N THR A 54 7.05 4.64 -10.54
CA THR A 54 8.12 4.91 -9.56
C THR A 54 8.42 6.41 -9.63
N PRO A 55 8.33 7.16 -8.53
CA PRO A 55 8.72 8.55 -8.55
C PRO A 55 10.21 8.66 -8.92
N ASP A 56 10.55 9.65 -9.73
CA ASP A 56 11.93 9.84 -10.18
C ASP A 56 12.86 10.17 -8.99
N ASN A 57 12.32 10.84 -7.96
CA ASN A 57 12.99 11.15 -6.69
C ASN A 57 12.07 10.91 -5.49
N SER A 58 12.61 10.38 -4.39
CA SER A 58 11.90 10.21 -3.12
C SER A 58 12.71 10.81 -1.97
N ALA A 59 12.08 11.67 -1.16
CA ALA A 59 12.71 12.20 0.05
C ALA A 59 12.54 11.18 1.19
N LEU A 60 13.67 10.74 1.77
CA LEU A 60 13.70 9.80 2.89
C LEU A 60 14.12 10.53 4.15
N ASP A 61 13.38 10.31 5.23
CA ASP A 61 13.77 10.74 6.58
C ASP A 61 14.27 9.49 7.34
N LEU A 62 15.59 9.37 7.46
CA LEU A 62 16.25 8.20 8.05
C LEU A 62 16.94 8.59 9.35
N SER A 63 16.68 7.83 10.41
CA SER A 63 17.35 8.03 11.70
C SER A 63 18.57 7.12 11.77
N LEU A 64 19.75 7.67 11.48
CA LEU A 64 21.00 6.92 11.48
C LEU A 64 21.64 6.91 12.87
N HIS A 65 21.85 5.71 13.41
CA HIS A 65 22.61 5.51 14.64
C HIS A 65 24.04 5.08 14.28
N LEU A 66 24.95 6.05 14.13
CA LEU A 66 26.34 5.79 13.78
C LEU A 66 27.14 5.43 15.04
N GLY A 67 27.61 4.20 15.13
CA GLY A 67 28.58 3.79 16.16
C GLY A 67 29.98 4.30 15.82
N ASN A 68 30.79 4.62 16.83
CA ASN A 68 32.20 4.92 16.61
C ASN A 68 32.89 3.65 16.07
N PRO A 69 33.50 3.65 14.88
CA PRO A 69 34.14 2.47 14.30
C PRO A 69 35.31 1.94 15.16
N GLU A 70 35.93 2.78 15.99
CA GLU A 70 37.01 2.37 16.91
C GLU A 70 36.49 1.61 18.13
N VAL A 71 35.19 1.71 18.40
CA VAL A 71 34.51 1.02 19.50
C VAL A 71 33.68 -0.11 18.89
N LYS A 72 34.13 -1.37 19.06
CA LYS A 72 33.39 -2.55 18.60
C LYS A 72 31.97 -2.57 19.21
N SER A 73 30.99 -2.13 18.44
CA SER A 73 29.58 -2.14 18.77
C SER A 73 28.84 -3.06 17.80
N ALA A 74 28.10 -4.02 18.35
CA ALA A 74 27.50 -5.13 17.60
C ALA A 74 26.20 -4.75 16.89
N ALA A 75 26.13 -5.06 15.58
CA ALA A 75 25.03 -5.54 14.73
C ALA A 75 23.58 -4.98 14.82
N ALA A 76 23.20 -4.16 15.80
CA ALA A 76 21.81 -3.70 15.97
C ALA A 76 21.40 -2.55 15.03
N VAL A 77 22.38 -1.83 14.45
CA VAL A 77 22.13 -0.64 13.63
C VAL A 77 21.55 -1.00 12.25
N ALA A 78 22.02 -2.09 11.65
CA ALA A 78 21.62 -2.49 10.30
C ALA A 78 20.14 -2.92 10.22
N SER A 79 19.64 -3.65 11.23
CA SER A 79 18.24 -4.10 11.25
C SER A 79 17.24 -2.96 11.43
N PHE A 80 17.61 -1.92 12.17
CA PHE A 80 16.78 -0.73 12.33
C PHE A 80 16.68 0.07 11.04
N LEU A 81 17.82 0.29 10.36
CA LEU A 81 17.85 0.98 9.07
C LEU A 81 17.06 0.21 8.00
N GLU A 82 17.24 -1.11 7.92
CA GLU A 82 16.48 -1.96 7.00
C GLU A 82 14.97 -1.83 7.23
N ALA A 83 14.52 -1.86 8.50
CA ALA A 83 13.11 -1.71 8.84
C ALA A 83 12.55 -0.33 8.45
N GLN A 84 13.33 0.75 8.64
CA GLN A 84 12.94 2.09 8.22
C GLN A 84 12.84 2.20 6.69
N LEU A 85 13.86 1.73 5.96
CA LEU A 85 13.88 1.71 4.50
C LEU A 85 12.72 0.92 3.93
N LYS A 86 12.48 -0.29 4.46
CA LYS A 86 11.37 -1.14 4.03
C LYS A 86 10.02 -0.46 4.24
N ARG A 87 9.81 0.14 5.41
CA ARG A 87 8.56 0.86 5.69
C ARG A 87 8.34 2.04 4.75
N GLN A 88 9.36 2.87 4.53
CA GLN A 88 9.23 4.02 3.62
C GLN A 88 9.06 3.56 2.16
N ALA A 89 9.72 2.48 1.75
CA ALA A 89 9.55 1.90 0.42
C ALA A 89 8.13 1.35 0.23
N GLU A 90 7.56 0.72 1.26
CA GLU A 90 6.16 0.30 1.28
C GLU A 90 5.23 1.50 1.11
N GLU A 91 5.44 2.58 1.86
CA GLU A 91 4.62 3.80 1.76
C GLU A 91 4.72 4.46 0.37
N VAL A 92 5.90 4.52 -0.24
CA VAL A 92 6.10 5.09 -1.59
C VAL A 92 5.46 4.23 -2.68
N ALA A 93 5.65 2.91 -2.61
CA ALA A 93 5.04 1.97 -3.55
C ALA A 93 3.51 2.07 -3.49
N ASP A 94 2.97 2.13 -2.28
CA ASP A 94 1.54 2.14 -2.02
C ASP A 94 0.89 3.48 -2.46
N ARG A 95 1.54 4.64 -2.27
CA ARG A 95 1.02 5.96 -2.72
C ARG A 95 0.98 6.16 -4.23
N SER A 96 1.72 5.36 -4.98
CA SER A 96 1.87 5.52 -6.45
C SER A 96 1.07 4.47 -7.23
N ALA A 97 0.23 3.73 -6.52
CA ALA A 97 -0.63 2.67 -7.02
C ALA A 97 -1.70 3.15 -8.03
N VAL A 98 -1.75 2.50 -9.19
CA VAL A 98 -2.88 2.50 -10.12
C VAL A 98 -3.89 1.48 -9.61
N PHE A 99 -5.04 1.95 -9.15
CA PHE A 99 -6.03 1.10 -8.50
C PHE A 99 -6.63 0.08 -9.48
N PRO A 100 -6.51 -1.24 -9.23
CA PRO A 100 -7.05 -2.25 -10.12
C PRO A 100 -8.58 -2.19 -10.13
N THR A 101 -9.16 -2.16 -11.33
CA THR A 101 -10.62 -2.18 -11.53
C THR A 101 -11.23 -3.41 -10.87
N GLY A 102 -12.35 -3.21 -10.15
CA GLY A 102 -13.11 -4.29 -9.52
C GLY A 102 -12.54 -4.77 -8.19
N LYS A 103 -11.45 -4.16 -7.68
CA LYS A 103 -10.83 -4.55 -6.43
C LYS A 103 -10.77 -3.43 -5.40
N VAL A 104 -10.90 -3.80 -4.13
CA VAL A 104 -10.71 -2.92 -2.97
C VAL A 104 -9.49 -3.38 -2.19
N TYR A 105 -8.67 -2.42 -1.73
CA TYR A 105 -7.48 -2.73 -0.95
C TYR A 105 -7.86 -3.43 0.34
N CYS A 106 -7.26 -4.59 0.61
CA CYS A 106 -7.43 -5.29 1.86
C CYS A 106 -6.33 -4.85 2.83
N HIS A 107 -6.69 -4.09 3.88
CA HIS A 107 -5.71 -3.62 4.86
C HIS A 107 -5.18 -4.76 5.76
N TRP A 108 -5.93 -5.84 5.89
CA TRP A 108 -5.48 -7.05 6.59
C TRP A 108 -4.35 -7.76 5.83
N CYS A 109 -4.58 -8.09 4.55
CA CYS A 109 -3.59 -8.75 3.69
C CYS A 109 -2.54 -7.77 3.13
N ARG A 110 -2.79 -6.47 3.24
CA ARG A 110 -1.99 -5.37 2.67
C ARG A 110 -1.74 -5.52 1.17
N SER A 111 -2.78 -5.90 0.42
CA SER A 111 -2.72 -6.19 -1.00
C SER A 111 -4.09 -6.00 -1.68
N PHE A 112 -4.09 -5.86 -3.00
CA PHE A 112 -5.28 -6.01 -3.86
C PHE A 112 -5.42 -7.44 -4.41
N GLU A 113 -4.39 -8.26 -4.30
CA GLU A 113 -4.36 -9.65 -4.78
C GLU A 113 -4.66 -10.65 -3.67
N CYS A 114 -5.80 -10.46 -3.01
CA CYS A 114 -6.30 -11.45 -2.07
C CYS A 114 -7.78 -11.75 -2.34
N PRO A 115 -8.29 -12.93 -1.96
CA PRO A 115 -9.71 -13.27 -2.16
C PRO A 115 -10.69 -12.30 -1.50
N HIS A 116 -10.23 -11.53 -0.51
CA HIS A 116 -11.06 -10.54 0.19
C HIS A 116 -11.21 -9.23 -0.59
N SER A 117 -10.35 -8.99 -1.58
CA SER A 117 -10.32 -7.74 -2.34
C SER A 117 -11.39 -7.66 -3.42
N GLU A 118 -12.18 -8.71 -3.64
CA GLU A 118 -13.21 -8.77 -4.68
C GLU A 118 -14.50 -9.41 -4.16
N PRO A 119 -15.67 -9.06 -4.71
CA PRO A 119 -16.93 -9.69 -4.35
C PRO A 119 -16.99 -11.13 -4.83
N SER A 120 -17.66 -12.00 -4.07
CA SER A 120 -17.86 -13.39 -4.49
C SER A 120 -18.99 -13.55 -5.51
N THR A 121 -19.89 -12.57 -5.61
CA THR A 121 -20.95 -12.53 -6.63
C THR A 121 -21.05 -11.17 -7.30
N PRO A 122 -21.50 -11.09 -8.57
CA PRO A 122 -21.63 -9.81 -9.28
C PRO A 122 -22.70 -8.85 -8.70
N ARG A 123 -23.50 -9.33 -7.75
CA ARG A 123 -24.58 -8.58 -7.10
C ARG A 123 -24.17 -7.94 -5.78
N GLN A 124 -23.02 -8.34 -5.24
CA GLN A 124 -22.44 -7.74 -4.06
C GLN A 124 -21.76 -6.42 -4.39
N ALA A 125 -21.81 -5.50 -3.43
CA ALA A 125 -21.05 -4.28 -3.44
C ALA A 125 -20.24 -4.16 -2.15
N PHE A 126 -19.16 -3.38 -2.20
CA PHE A 126 -18.37 -3.08 -1.02
C PHE A 126 -19.22 -2.31 -0.02
N ALA A 127 -19.40 -2.87 1.18
CA ALA A 127 -20.25 -2.32 2.23
C ALA A 127 -19.45 -1.57 3.31
N GLY A 128 -18.13 -1.72 3.32
CA GLY A 128 -17.24 -1.13 4.31
C GLY A 128 -16.13 -2.10 4.70
N TYR A 129 -15.34 -1.69 5.68
CA TYR A 129 -14.29 -2.52 6.26
C TYR A 129 -14.71 -3.09 7.61
N SER A 130 -14.35 -4.35 7.84
CA SER A 130 -14.40 -4.96 9.16
C SER A 130 -13.44 -4.25 10.13
N PRO A 131 -13.51 -4.51 11.45
CA PRO A 131 -12.60 -3.94 12.44
C PRO A 131 -11.11 -4.18 12.15
N THR A 132 -10.80 -5.29 11.48
CA THR A 132 -9.43 -5.71 11.11
C THR A 132 -8.99 -5.19 9.74
N GLY A 133 -9.83 -4.39 9.06
CA GLY A 133 -9.50 -3.80 7.77
C GLY A 133 -9.66 -4.74 6.58
N GLN A 134 -10.43 -5.83 6.74
CA GLN A 134 -10.84 -6.69 5.64
C GLN A 134 -12.06 -6.08 4.93
N PRO A 135 -12.10 -6.05 3.58
CA PRO A 135 -13.29 -5.57 2.87
C PRO A 135 -14.49 -6.48 3.11
N GLU A 136 -15.65 -5.88 3.31
CA GLU A 136 -16.92 -6.59 3.42
C GLU A 136 -17.75 -6.42 2.15
N TRP A 137 -18.18 -7.55 1.59
CA TRP A 137 -18.96 -7.61 0.36
C TRP A 137 -20.36 -8.12 0.68
N ILE A 138 -21.36 -7.28 0.43
CA ILE A 138 -22.75 -7.55 0.78
C ILE A 138 -23.64 -7.28 -0.44
N GLU A 139 -24.67 -8.09 -0.61
CA GLU A 139 -25.71 -7.88 -1.62
C GLU A 139 -26.30 -6.46 -1.51
N LEU A 140 -26.41 -5.74 -2.64
CA LEU A 140 -26.93 -4.36 -2.64
C LEU A 140 -28.29 -4.24 -1.96
N THR A 141 -29.21 -5.19 -2.19
CA THR A 141 -30.52 -5.24 -1.50
C THR A 141 -30.35 -5.28 0.03
N SER A 142 -29.41 -6.08 0.53
CA SER A 142 -29.15 -6.20 1.97
C SER A 142 -28.57 -4.90 2.55
N ILE A 143 -27.69 -4.20 1.82
CA ILE A 143 -27.17 -2.89 2.22
C ILE A 143 -28.31 -1.87 2.35
N LEU A 144 -29.19 -1.82 1.33
CA LEU A 144 -30.34 -0.91 1.32
C LEU A 144 -31.34 -1.22 2.44
N LEU A 145 -31.58 -2.50 2.74
CA LEU A 145 -32.42 -2.94 3.86
C LEU A 145 -31.86 -2.52 5.21
N GLN A 146 -30.56 -2.77 5.46
CA GLN A 146 -29.89 -2.36 6.70
C GLN A 146 -29.99 -0.84 6.93
N ARG A 147 -29.91 -0.07 5.84
CA ARG A 147 -30.06 1.40 5.85
C ARG A 147 -31.51 1.88 5.89
N LYS A 148 -32.48 0.97 5.78
CA LYS A 148 -33.92 1.29 5.68
C LYS A 148 -34.19 2.27 4.53
N ASP A 149 -33.59 2.06 3.36
CA ASP A 149 -33.82 2.93 2.20
C ASP A 149 -35.30 2.88 1.79
N PRO A 150 -36.00 4.03 1.73
CA PRO A 150 -37.43 4.06 1.46
C PRO A 150 -37.80 3.54 0.06
N ARG A 151 -36.81 3.38 -0.83
CA ARG A 151 -37.00 2.92 -2.21
C ARG A 151 -36.79 1.42 -2.37
N ILE A 152 -36.49 0.68 -1.29
CA ILE A 152 -36.17 -0.76 -1.37
C ILE A 152 -37.25 -1.56 -2.09
N ASP A 153 -38.53 -1.23 -1.89
CA ASP A 153 -39.66 -1.91 -2.51
C ASP A 153 -39.66 -1.80 -4.04
N LEU A 154 -39.00 -0.77 -4.61
CA LEU A 154 -38.88 -0.60 -6.05
C LEU A 154 -38.05 -1.71 -6.71
N LEU A 155 -37.13 -2.35 -5.98
CA LEU A 155 -36.36 -3.52 -6.47
C LEU A 155 -37.23 -4.77 -6.62
N HIS A 156 -38.35 -4.84 -5.91
CA HIS A 156 -39.26 -5.99 -5.90
C HIS A 156 -40.54 -5.76 -6.71
N SER A 157 -40.65 -4.60 -7.36
CA SER A 157 -41.79 -4.25 -8.20
C SER A 157 -41.82 -5.09 -9.50
N ARG A 158 -42.96 -5.11 -10.19
CA ARG A 158 -43.14 -5.83 -11.47
C ARG A 158 -42.14 -5.39 -12.55
N ASN A 159 -41.66 -4.14 -12.47
CA ASN A 159 -40.60 -3.60 -13.30
C ASN A 159 -39.52 -2.99 -12.38
N PRO A 160 -38.54 -3.79 -11.91
CA PRO A 160 -37.57 -3.36 -10.92
C PRO A 160 -36.83 -2.08 -11.33
N ALA A 161 -36.80 -1.09 -10.45
CA ALA A 161 -36.04 0.13 -10.68
C ALA A 161 -34.55 -0.09 -10.38
N THR A 162 -33.67 0.57 -11.14
CA THR A 162 -32.27 0.70 -10.74
C THR A 162 -32.16 1.75 -9.63
N LEU A 163 -31.56 1.37 -8.50
CA LEU A 163 -31.34 2.28 -7.38
C LEU A 163 -29.88 2.74 -7.34
N THR A 164 -29.69 3.90 -6.74
CA THR A 164 -28.35 4.46 -6.47
C THR A 164 -28.20 4.72 -4.98
N LEU A 165 -27.08 4.29 -4.44
CA LEU A 165 -26.64 4.49 -3.07
C LEU A 165 -25.32 5.25 -3.08
N VAL A 166 -25.23 6.33 -2.33
CA VAL A 166 -23.99 7.09 -2.11
C VAL A 166 -23.57 6.92 -0.65
N GLN A 167 -22.30 6.57 -0.43
CA GLN A 167 -21.71 6.38 0.88
C GLN A 167 -20.44 7.22 0.99
N SER A 168 -20.27 7.90 2.12
CA SER A 168 -19.01 8.59 2.41
C SER A 168 -17.93 7.59 2.81
N GLY A 169 -16.66 7.94 2.56
CA GLY A 169 -15.52 7.15 3.03
C GLY A 169 -15.51 6.96 4.54
N ARG A 170 -16.03 7.94 5.29
CA ARG A 170 -16.18 7.86 6.75
C ARG A 170 -17.21 6.79 7.15
N GLU A 171 -18.30 6.65 6.42
CA GLU A 171 -19.26 5.55 6.64
C GLU A 171 -18.61 4.20 6.37
N LEU A 172 -17.89 4.07 5.25
CA LEU A 172 -17.26 2.81 4.83
C LEU A 172 -16.12 2.36 5.77
N ALA A 173 -15.42 3.30 6.40
CA ALA A 173 -14.35 3.03 7.36
C ALA A 173 -14.81 3.12 8.83
N ASN A 174 -16.13 3.16 9.09
CA ASN A 174 -16.66 3.44 10.42
C ASN A 174 -16.22 2.39 11.45
N GLU A 175 -16.32 1.10 11.09
CA GLU A 175 -16.00 -0.03 11.96
C GLU A 175 -14.50 -0.36 12.01
N GLN A 176 -13.74 0.08 11.01
CA GLN A 176 -12.30 -0.13 10.91
C GLN A 176 -11.55 0.52 12.08
N LEU A 177 -10.65 -0.22 12.71
CA LEU A 177 -9.80 0.31 13.79
C LEU A 177 -8.60 1.11 13.23
N PRO A 178 -8.06 2.09 13.98
CA PRO A 178 -6.93 2.91 13.53
C PRO A 178 -5.69 2.10 13.07
N THR A 179 -5.35 1.04 13.81
CA THR A 179 -4.21 0.16 13.50
C THR A 179 -4.38 -0.61 12.18
N TYR A 180 -5.62 -0.76 11.71
CA TYR A 180 -5.97 -1.57 10.54
C TYR A 180 -6.42 -0.72 9.35
N GLY A 181 -5.93 0.50 9.22
CA GLY A 181 -6.04 1.27 7.98
C GLY A 181 -6.99 2.46 8.01
N LYS A 182 -7.74 2.69 9.10
CA LYS A 182 -8.70 3.82 9.21
C LYS A 182 -8.07 5.20 8.93
N ARG A 183 -6.76 5.33 9.17
CA ARG A 183 -5.96 6.54 8.91
C ARG A 183 -4.76 6.27 8.00
N SER A 184 -4.76 5.15 7.28
CA SER A 184 -3.64 4.83 6.39
C SER A 184 -3.58 5.81 5.22
N GLY A 185 -2.38 6.26 4.89
CA GLY A 185 -2.08 7.02 3.66
C GLY A 185 -1.59 6.11 2.52
N VAL A 186 -2.05 4.86 2.50
CA VAL A 186 -1.77 3.87 1.44
C VAL A 186 -2.94 3.82 0.46
N TYR A 187 -4.15 3.75 1.01
CA TYR A 187 -5.38 3.67 0.27
C TYR A 187 -6.49 4.18 1.16
N ARG A 188 -7.20 5.19 0.68
CA ARG A 188 -8.34 5.75 1.38
C ARG A 188 -9.49 5.97 0.42
N ILE A 189 -10.61 5.30 0.68
CA ILE A 189 -11.86 5.60 -0.01
C ILE A 189 -12.41 6.91 0.56
N LEU A 190 -12.61 7.90 -0.31
CA LEU A 190 -13.22 9.20 0.01
C LEU A 190 -14.74 9.12 -0.05
N GLY A 191 -15.26 8.30 -0.97
CA GLY A 191 -16.67 8.00 -1.13
C GLY A 191 -16.90 6.94 -2.19
N GLN A 192 -18.11 6.39 -2.18
CA GLN A 192 -18.57 5.38 -3.12
C GLN A 192 -19.97 5.72 -3.60
N MET A 193 -20.22 5.48 -4.88
CA MET A 193 -21.56 5.40 -5.44
C MET A 193 -21.78 3.98 -5.96
N THR A 194 -22.83 3.32 -5.50
CA THR A 194 -23.26 2.00 -5.97
C THR A 194 -24.57 2.14 -6.73
N VAL A 195 -24.64 1.56 -7.92
CA VAL A 195 -25.82 1.55 -8.80
C VAL A 195 -26.22 0.11 -9.06
N GLY A 196 -27.48 -0.23 -8.79
CA GLY A 196 -27.98 -1.55 -9.08
C GLY A 196 -29.44 -1.78 -8.69
N TYR A 197 -30.05 -2.88 -9.14
CA TYR A 197 -29.42 -3.82 -10.07
C TYR A 197 -29.48 -3.32 -11.52
N LEU A 198 -28.39 -3.53 -12.24
CA LEU A 198 -28.31 -3.37 -13.69
C LEU A 198 -28.45 -4.75 -14.32
N SER A 199 -29.19 -4.87 -15.41
CA SER A 199 -29.28 -6.11 -16.17
C SER A 199 -28.35 -6.06 -17.38
N ALA A 200 -27.50 -7.07 -17.57
CA ALA A 200 -26.72 -7.23 -18.79
C ALA A 200 -27.08 -8.54 -19.51
N GLY A 201 -27.15 -8.51 -20.84
CA GLY A 201 -27.44 -9.68 -21.68
C GLY A 201 -28.90 -9.81 -22.16
N LEU A 202 -29.14 -10.80 -23.02
CA LEU A 202 -30.42 -11.03 -23.71
C LEU A 202 -31.56 -11.50 -22.78
N ASP A 203 -31.23 -11.99 -21.59
CA ASP A 203 -32.18 -12.60 -20.65
C ASP A 203 -32.16 -11.87 -19.29
N SER A 204 -32.51 -10.58 -19.32
CA SER A 204 -32.48 -9.63 -18.20
C SER A 204 -33.40 -9.97 -17.01
N ARG A 205 -34.21 -11.03 -17.14
CA ARG A 205 -35.11 -11.53 -16.09
C ARG A 205 -34.42 -12.46 -15.10
N ARG A 206 -33.29 -13.07 -15.45
CA ARG A 206 -32.57 -13.96 -14.55
C ARG A 206 -31.73 -13.15 -13.57
N ALA A 207 -31.82 -13.51 -12.29
CA ALA A 207 -31.08 -12.83 -11.22
C ALA A 207 -29.55 -12.95 -11.35
N GLU A 208 -29.05 -13.97 -12.07
CA GLU A 208 -27.62 -14.15 -12.38
C GLU A 208 -27.09 -13.09 -13.38
N ASN A 209 -27.98 -12.42 -14.10
CA ASN A 209 -27.66 -11.35 -15.05
C ASN A 209 -27.82 -9.96 -14.43
N HIS A 210 -27.95 -9.89 -13.10
CA HIS A 210 -28.08 -8.65 -12.34
C HIS A 210 -26.74 -8.29 -11.70
N TYR A 211 -26.35 -7.03 -11.83
CA TYR A 211 -25.06 -6.53 -11.40
C TYR A 211 -25.23 -5.31 -10.50
N ALA A 212 -24.41 -5.23 -9.45
CA ALA A 212 -24.19 -4.00 -8.70
C ALA A 212 -22.87 -3.38 -9.15
N LEU A 213 -22.93 -2.18 -9.73
CA LEU A 213 -21.74 -1.44 -10.14
C LEU A 213 -21.38 -0.44 -9.05
N SER A 214 -20.11 -0.37 -8.66
CA SER A 214 -19.63 0.68 -7.76
C SER A 214 -18.57 1.55 -8.45
N LEU A 215 -18.64 2.85 -8.18
CA LEU A 215 -17.62 3.83 -8.52
C LEU A 215 -17.09 4.42 -7.21
N GLN A 216 -15.78 4.34 -7.01
CA GLN A 216 -15.12 4.80 -5.80
C GLN A 216 -14.19 5.96 -6.12
N ALA A 217 -14.30 7.03 -5.34
CA ALA A 217 -13.30 8.07 -5.28
C ALA A 217 -12.29 7.69 -4.21
N VAL A 218 -11.02 7.57 -4.59
CA VAL A 218 -9.94 7.07 -3.73
C VAL A 218 -8.77 8.04 -3.72
N GLN A 219 -8.05 8.06 -2.60
CA GLN A 219 -6.80 8.79 -2.42
C GLN A 219 -5.70 7.80 -2.07
N ALA A 220 -4.58 7.90 -2.80
CA ALA A 220 -3.31 7.28 -2.48
C ALA A 220 -2.51 8.23 -1.57
#